data_AF-A0A3A3H7I6-F1
#
_entry.id   AF-A0A3A3H7I6-F1
#
_cell.length_a   1.000
_cell.length_b   1.000
_cell.length_c   1.000
_cell.angle_alpha   90.00
_cell.angle_beta   90.00
_cell.angle_gamma   90.00
#
_symmetry.space_group_name_H-M   'P 1'
#
loop_
_entity.id
_entity.type
_entity.pdbx_description
1 polymer ?
#
loop_
_entity_poly.entity_id
_entity_poly.type
_entity_poly.pdbx_seq_one_letter_code
_entity_poly.pdbx_strand_id
1 'polypeptide(L)'
;MLWNLESGWLMMAVAAVTVMALFFGSALHAIMRDDGFGPVGNMVIFTAGFFAAIVLVNSWGVRLGDLTQAMATGLGGAFIGIAVLALLKAGISRI
;
A
#
# COMPACT_ATOMS: atom_id res chain seq x y z
N MET A 1 14.36 9.03 0.60
CA MET A 1 14.10 9.59 1.95
C MET A 1 13.89 8.50 3.00
N LEU A 2 13.19 7.40 2.68
CA LEU A 2 13.03 6.25 3.61
C LEU A 2 14.37 5.68 4.12
N TRP A 3 15.35 5.52 3.24
CA TRP A 3 16.69 5.02 3.60
C TRP A 3 17.54 5.97 4.46
N ASN A 4 17.12 7.22 4.60
CA ASN A 4 17.83 8.24 5.37
C ASN A 4 17.18 8.50 6.74
N LEU A 5 16.12 7.73 7.08
CA LEU A 5 15.49 7.76 8.39
C LEU A 5 16.24 6.81 9.32
N GLU A 6 16.41 7.24 10.56
CA GLU A 6 16.83 6.36 11.64
C GLU A 6 15.88 5.16 11.72
N SER A 7 16.43 3.96 11.87
CA SER A 7 15.67 2.70 11.78
C SER A 7 14.44 2.67 12.71
N GLY A 8 14.48 3.37 13.86
CA GLY A 8 13.34 3.51 14.76
C GLY A 8 12.17 4.29 14.16
N TRP A 9 12.45 5.39 13.46
CA TRP A 9 11.45 6.19 12.77
C TRP A 9 10.82 5.45 11.60
N LEU A 10 11.62 4.66 10.87
CA LEU A 10 11.10 3.80 9.80
C LEU A 10 10.13 2.76 10.36
N MET A 11 10.49 2.10 11.48
CA MET A 11 9.60 1.15 12.14
C MET A 11 8.30 1.79 12.63
N MET A 12 8.36 2.99 13.20
CA MET A 12 7.17 3.73 13.63
C MET A 12 6.25 4.04 12.45
N ALA A 13 6.81 4.49 11.32
CA ALA A 13 6.03 4.76 10.11
C ALA A 13 5.38 3.49 9.56
N VAL A 14 6.14 2.38 9.49
CA VAL A 14 5.60 1.08 9.07
C VAL A 14 4.48 0.63 10.00
N ALA A 15 4.67 0.71 11.32
CA ALA A 15 3.66 0.33 12.29
C ALA A 15 2.37 1.17 12.15
N ALA A 16 2.50 2.49 12.00
CA ALA A 16 1.34 3.38 11.82
C ALA A 16 0.56 3.04 10.54
N VAL A 17 1.26 2.86 9.41
CA VAL A 17 0.65 2.46 8.13
C VAL A 17 0.03 1.07 8.24
N THR A 18 0.65 0.15 8.97
CA THR A 18 0.15 -1.22 9.19
C THR A 18 -1.15 -1.21 9.99
N VAL A 19 -1.24 -0.42 11.05
CA VAL A 19 -2.50 -0.25 11.81
C VAL A 19 -3.59 0.33 10.93
N MET A 20 -3.28 1.36 10.13
CA MET A 20 -4.25 1.93 9.20
C MET A 20 -4.68 0.91 8.12
N ALA A 21 -3.73 0.13 7.61
CA ALA A 21 -3.95 -0.90 6.61
C ALA A 21 -4.84 -2.04 7.12
N LEU A 22 -4.89 -2.32 8.43
CA LEU A 22 -5.86 -3.26 8.99
C LEU A 22 -7.31 -2.77 8.79
N PHE A 23 -7.56 -1.49 9.03
CA PHE A 23 -8.89 -0.89 8.83
C PHE A 23 -9.25 -0.88 7.34
N PHE A 24 -8.33 -0.44 6.48
CA PHE A 24 -8.57 -0.45 5.03
C PHE A 24 -8.69 -1.87 4.47
N GLY A 25 -7.87 -2.81 4.92
CA GLY A 25 -7.90 -4.20 4.48
C GLY A 25 -9.21 -4.89 4.84
N SER A 26 -9.73 -4.65 6.04
CA SER A 26 -11.04 -5.15 6.46
C SER A 26 -12.20 -4.49 5.71
N ALA A 27 -12.15 -3.16 5.52
CA ALA A 27 -13.15 -2.44 4.72
C ALA A 27 -13.16 -2.93 3.26
N LEU A 28 -11.99 -3.10 2.64
CA LEU A 28 -11.86 -3.64 1.29
C LEU A 28 -12.33 -5.07 1.20
N HIS A 29 -12.10 -5.89 2.24
CA HIS A 29 -12.64 -7.25 2.25
C HIS A 29 -14.18 -7.24 2.28
N ALA A 30 -14.79 -6.34 3.05
CA ALA A 30 -16.25 -6.20 3.08
C ALA A 30 -16.83 -5.77 1.73
N ILE A 31 -16.13 -4.90 0.98
CA ILE A 31 -16.56 -4.41 -0.33
C ILE A 31 -16.31 -5.45 -1.43
N MET A 32 -15.10 -6.02 -1.48
CA MET A 32 -14.66 -6.90 -2.56
C MET A 32 -15.12 -8.35 -2.37
N ARG A 33 -15.48 -8.75 -1.14
CA ARG A 33 -15.91 -10.11 -0.79
C ARG A 33 -14.96 -11.17 -1.38
N ASP A 34 -15.45 -12.00 -2.28
CA ASP A 34 -14.71 -13.10 -2.91
C ASP A 34 -13.67 -12.63 -3.95
N ASP A 35 -13.82 -11.42 -4.48
CA ASP A 35 -12.85 -10.82 -5.41
C ASP A 35 -11.59 -10.31 -4.70
N GLY A 36 -11.65 -10.11 -3.38
CA GLY A 36 -10.54 -9.64 -2.56
C GLY A 36 -9.57 -10.73 -2.10
N PHE A 37 -8.51 -10.35 -1.37
CA PHE A 37 -7.51 -11.27 -0.81
C PHE A 37 -7.72 -11.56 0.69
N GLY A 38 -8.95 -11.38 1.18
CA GLY A 38 -9.25 -11.39 2.62
C GLY A 38 -8.74 -10.14 3.34
N PRO A 39 -9.07 -9.97 4.63
CA PRO A 39 -8.68 -8.79 5.40
C PRO A 39 -7.15 -8.63 5.51
N VAL A 40 -6.46 -9.72 5.83
CA VAL A 40 -4.99 -9.73 6.02
C VAL A 40 -4.27 -9.60 4.68
N GLY A 41 -4.71 -10.27 3.63
CA GLY A 41 -4.10 -10.15 2.31
C GLY A 41 -4.23 -8.74 1.76
N ASN A 42 -5.43 -8.15 1.84
CA ASN A 42 -5.65 -6.76 1.44
C ASN A 42 -4.77 -5.78 2.23
N MET A 43 -4.65 -5.97 3.55
CA MET A 43 -3.77 -5.18 4.40
C MET A 43 -2.31 -5.26 3.94
N VAL A 44 -1.78 -6.47 3.74
CA VAL A 44 -0.38 -6.66 3.31
C VAL A 44 -0.14 -6.00 1.95
N ILE A 45 -1.05 -6.19 1.00
CA ILE A 45 -0.95 -5.55 -0.33
C ILE A 45 -1.01 -4.03 -0.19
N PHE A 46 -1.91 -3.51 0.67
CA PHE A 46 -2.04 -2.08 0.91
C PHE A 46 -0.74 -1.48 1.45
N THR A 47 -0.18 -2.07 2.51
CA THR A 47 1.08 -1.61 3.12
C THR A 47 2.24 -1.73 2.15
N ALA A 48 2.35 -2.86 1.43
CA ALA A 48 3.39 -3.06 0.44
C ALA A 48 3.30 -2.05 -0.71
N GLY A 49 2.10 -1.84 -1.27
CA GLY A 49 1.87 -0.86 -2.33
C GLY A 49 2.15 0.57 -1.89
N PHE A 50 1.84 0.90 -0.63
CA PHE A 50 2.14 2.21 -0.04
C PHE A 50 3.64 2.51 -0.05
N PHE A 51 4.44 1.63 0.56
CA PHE A 51 5.88 1.86 0.64
C PHE A 51 6.57 1.65 -0.72
N ALA A 52 6.13 0.69 -1.53
CA ALA A 52 6.69 0.44 -2.85
C ALA A 52 6.56 1.66 -3.76
N ALA A 53 5.41 2.33 -3.78
CA ALA A 53 5.24 3.54 -4.59
C ALA A 53 6.13 4.70 -4.13
N ILE A 54 6.26 4.90 -2.82
CA ILE A 54 7.17 5.92 -2.26
C ILE A 54 8.62 5.61 -2.66
N VAL A 55 9.05 4.35 -2.56
CA VAL A 55 10.41 3.94 -2.96
C VAL A 55 10.62 4.13 -4.46
N LEU A 56 9.65 3.73 -5.29
CA LEU A 56 9.73 3.85 -6.75
C LEU A 56 9.85 5.31 -7.18
N VAL A 57 8.96 6.17 -6.69
CA VAL A 57 8.98 7.61 -7.01
C VAL A 57 10.26 8.28 -6.50
N ASN A 58 10.71 7.92 -5.30
CA ASN A 58 11.99 8.40 -4.78
C ASN A 58 13.19 7.89 -5.60
N SER A 59 13.12 6.70 -6.20
CA SER A 59 14.18 6.16 -7.07
C SER A 59 14.29 6.88 -8.42
N TRP A 60 13.20 7.47 -8.90
CA TRP A 60 13.18 8.36 -10.07
C TRP A 60 13.65 9.79 -9.77
N GLY A 61 14.21 10.04 -8.58
CA GLY A 61 14.79 11.33 -8.22
C GLY A 61 13.77 12.37 -7.71
N VAL A 62 12.49 12.01 -7.60
CA VAL A 62 11.47 12.88 -7.00
C VAL A 62 11.61 12.85 -5.48
N ARG A 63 12.02 13.97 -4.91
CA ARG A 63 12.09 14.14 -3.45
C ARG A 63 10.70 14.40 -2.90
N LEU A 64 10.12 13.39 -2.25
CA LEU A 64 8.89 13.49 -1.46
C LEU A 64 9.19 14.19 -0.12
N GLY A 65 9.54 15.48 -0.20
CA GLY A 65 9.89 16.30 0.97
C GLY A 65 8.68 16.76 1.77
N ASP A 66 7.52 16.83 1.13
CA ASP A 66 6.25 17.15 1.77
C ASP A 66 5.52 15.87 2.18
N LEU A 67 5.08 15.81 3.43
CA LEU A 67 4.28 14.71 3.97
C LEU A 67 3.02 14.47 3.12
N THR A 68 2.40 15.54 2.62
CA THR A 68 1.21 15.47 1.78
C THR A 68 1.48 14.71 0.48
N GLN A 69 2.61 15.00 -0.16
CA GLN A 69 3.01 14.31 -1.39
C GLN A 69 3.38 12.85 -1.13
N ALA A 70 4.06 12.57 -0.01
CA ALA A 70 4.40 11.21 0.39
C ALA A 70 3.14 10.37 0.65
N MET A 71 2.16 10.94 1.35
CA MET A 71 0.87 10.32 1.62
C MET A 71 0.06 10.09 0.35
N ALA A 72 -0.04 11.08 -0.53
CA ALA A 72 -0.75 10.94 -1.81
C ALA A 72 -0.12 9.85 -2.70
N THR A 73 1.21 9.82 -2.77
CA THR A 73 1.97 8.83 -3.53
C THR A 73 1.79 7.43 -2.96
N GLY A 74 1.94 7.28 -1.64
CA GLY A 74 1.78 6.00 -0.98
C GLY A 74 0.35 5.47 -1.08
N LEU A 75 -0.66 6.29 -0.78
CA LEU A 75 -2.05 5.87 -0.91
C LEU A 75 -2.41 5.51 -2.36
N GLY A 76 -1.97 6.32 -3.33
CA GLY A 76 -2.14 6.00 -4.75
C GLY A 76 -1.52 4.66 -5.11
N GLY A 77 -0.30 4.40 -4.66
CA GLY A 77 0.39 3.11 -4.81
C GLY A 77 -0.37 1.92 -4.23
N ALA A 78 -0.88 2.07 -3.01
CA ALA A 78 -1.65 1.04 -2.33
C ALA A 78 -2.94 0.67 -3.09
N PHE A 79 -3.71 1.67 -3.52
CA PHE A 79 -4.95 1.43 -4.27
C PHE A 79 -4.68 0.86 -5.66
N ILE A 80 -3.68 1.36 -6.38
CA ILE A 80 -3.29 0.81 -7.68
C ILE A 80 -2.84 -0.65 -7.52
N GLY A 81 -2.04 -0.96 -6.49
CA GLY A 81 -1.58 -2.31 -6.21
C GLY A 81 -2.73 -3.29 -5.96
N ILE A 82 -3.71 -2.90 -5.13
CA ILE A 82 -4.91 -3.72 -4.90
C ILE A 82 -5.73 -3.88 -6.17
N ALA A 83 -5.97 -2.80 -6.92
CA ALA A 83 -6.75 -2.86 -8.14
C ALA A 83 -6.12 -3.79 -9.18
N VAL A 84 -4.81 -3.66 -9.41
CA VAL A 84 -4.07 -4.52 -10.36
C VAL A 84 -4.13 -5.98 -9.93
N LEU A 85 -3.83 -6.29 -8.67
CA LEU A 85 -3.86 -7.68 -8.20
C LEU A 85 -5.26 -8.27 -8.21
N ALA A 86 -6.28 -7.49 -7.85
CA ALA A 86 -7.67 -7.92 -7.92
C ALA A 86 -8.12 -8.18 -9.37
N LEU A 87 -7.75 -7.31 -10.31
CA LEU A 87 -8.02 -7.52 -11.74
C LEU A 87 -7.31 -8.76 -12.27
N LEU A 88 -6.06 -9.00 -11.87
CA LEU A 88 -5.32 -10.21 -12.23
C LEU A 88 -6.00 -11.47 -11.67
N LYS A 89 -6.39 -11.45 -10.39
CA LYS A 89 -7.13 -12.55 -9.77
C LYS A 89 -8.44 -12.82 -10.52
N ALA A 90 -9.22 -11.78 -10.80
CA ALA A 90 -10.48 -11.90 -11.54
C ALA A 90 -10.27 -12.41 -12.97
N GLY A 91 -9.18 -12.02 -13.62
CA GLY A 91 -8.79 -12.50 -14.94
C GLY A 91 -8.43 -13.98 -14.94
N ILE A 92 -7.63 -14.43 -13.97
CA ILE A 92 -7.24 -15.85 -13.83
C ILE A 92 -8.44 -16.72 -13.48
N SER A 93 -9.30 -16.28 -12.57
CA SER A 93 -10.49 -17.05 -12.15
C SER A 93 -11.56 -17.20 -13.24
N ARG A 94 -11.46 -16.43 -14.33
CA ARG A 94 -12.37 -16.48 -15.49
C ARG A 94 -11.86 -17.37 -16.64
N ILE A 95 -10.64 -17.89 -16.54
CA ILE A 95 -10.03 -18.84 -17.50
C ILE A 95 -10.20 -20.26 -16.94
#